data_AF-A0A537UCB2-F1
#
_entry.id   AF-A0A537UCB2-F1
#
_cell.length_a   1.000
_cell.length_b   1.000
_cell.length_c   1.000
_cell.angle_alpha   90.00
_cell.angle_beta   90.00
_cell.angle_gamma   90.00
#
_symmetry.space_group_name_H-M   'P 1'
#
loop_
_entity.id
_entity.type
_entity.pdbx_description
1 polymer ?
#
loop_
_entity_poly.entity_id
_entity_poly.type
_entity_poly.pdbx_seq_one_letter_code
_entity_poly.pdbx_strand_id
1 'polypeptide(L)'
;MGVVTNLLVVDVIPSSDSSETDDSSEPSVAVDPLNTNQIVVGAYGVYVSPSIVSPFFTSIDGGTAWTTYGELDHNDKSLAWSQDGSTLFAATLVDTSGNNAESIPILERSAAATSARPLIPSTRY
;
A
#
# COMPACT_ATOMS: atom_id res chain seq x y z
N MET A 1 25.83 -1.93 26.45
CA MET A 1 25.31 -1.77 25.07
C MET A 1 24.69 -3.11 24.69
N GLY A 2 23.37 -3.21 24.58
CA GLY A 2 22.70 -4.44 24.14
C GLY A 2 22.92 -4.66 22.65
N VAL A 3 23.19 -5.90 22.23
CA VAL A 3 23.28 -6.26 20.81
C VAL A 3 21.85 -6.41 20.28
N VAL A 4 21.52 -5.72 19.19
CA VAL A 4 20.28 -5.98 18.45
C VAL A 4 20.51 -7.19 17.57
N THR A 5 19.90 -8.31 17.94
CA THR A 5 19.82 -9.51 17.09
C THR A 5 18.48 -9.48 16.36
N ASN A 6 18.48 -9.75 15.05
CA ASN A 6 17.30 -9.79 14.17
C ASN A 6 16.75 -8.42 13.71
N LEU A 7 17.61 -7.43 13.47
CA LEU A 7 17.22 -6.23 12.73
C LEU A 7 17.24 -6.52 11.23
N LEU A 8 16.11 -6.29 10.56
CA LEU A 8 15.99 -6.29 9.11
C LEU A 8 15.73 -4.85 8.64
N VAL A 9 16.53 -4.37 7.69
CA VAL A 9 16.32 -3.10 6.98
C VAL A 9 16.03 -3.45 5.54
N VAL A 10 14.91 -2.97 5.01
CA VAL A 10 14.41 -3.32 3.68
C VAL A 10 14.22 -2.08 2.83
N ASP A 11 14.54 -2.22 1.55
CA ASP A 11 14.04 -1.33 0.50
C ASP A 11 12.77 -1.96 -0.06
N VAL A 12 11.69 -1.18 -0.08
CA VAL A 12 10.34 -1.65 -0.45
C VAL A 12 10.14 -1.62 -1.97
N ILE A 13 10.93 -0.84 -2.71
CA ILE A 13 10.82 -0.77 -4.17
C ILE A 13 11.21 -2.12 -4.77
N PRO A 14 10.33 -2.76 -5.57
CA PRO A 14 10.67 -4.02 -6.22
C PRO A 14 11.94 -3.88 -7.06
N SER A 15 12.79 -4.90 -7.06
CA SER A 15 14.05 -4.86 -7.82
C SER A 15 13.88 -4.56 -9.31
N SER A 16 12.75 -4.95 -9.91
CA SER A 16 12.38 -4.64 -11.30
C SER A 16 12.20 -3.14 -11.56
N ASP A 17 11.86 -2.40 -10.51
CA ASP A 17 11.48 -0.99 -10.54
C ASP A 17 12.58 -0.12 -9.90
N SER A 18 13.73 -0.70 -9.54
CA SER A 18 14.85 -0.01 -8.88
C SER A 18 15.51 1.14 -9.67
N SER A 19 15.11 1.33 -10.92
CA SER A 19 15.52 2.47 -11.76
C SER A 19 14.47 3.58 -11.81
N GLU A 20 13.43 3.50 -10.98
CA GLU A 20 12.44 4.56 -10.82
C GLU A 20 13.09 5.85 -10.31
N THR A 21 12.46 6.98 -10.65
CA THR A 21 12.93 8.33 -10.30
C THR A 21 11.85 9.16 -9.61
N ASP A 22 10.74 8.52 -9.28
CA ASP A 22 9.56 9.13 -8.69
C ASP A 22 9.78 9.26 -7.17
N ASP A 23 9.17 10.27 -6.55
CA ASP A 23 9.26 10.40 -5.10
C ASP A 23 8.22 9.49 -4.45
N SER A 24 8.68 8.39 -3.82
CA SER A 24 7.87 7.49 -3.01
C SER A 24 7.96 7.87 -1.53
N SER A 25 7.43 9.04 -1.18
CA SER A 25 7.50 9.61 0.18
C SER A 25 6.33 9.19 1.07
N GLU A 26 6.34 9.57 2.36
CA GLU A 26 5.22 9.39 3.30
C GLU A 26 4.65 7.96 3.38
N PRO A 27 5.45 6.99 3.86
CA PRO A 27 5.02 5.61 3.94
C PRO A 27 3.98 5.39 5.03
N SER A 28 2.93 4.62 4.72
CA SER A 28 2.04 4.00 5.71
C SER A 28 2.16 2.48 5.57
N VAL A 29 2.32 1.77 6.68
CA VAL A 29 2.55 0.32 6.70
C VAL A 29 1.48 -0.40 7.52
N ALA A 30 0.96 -1.50 6.99
CA ALA A 30 0.07 -2.42 7.68
C ALA A 30 0.59 -3.86 7.57
N VAL A 31 0.70 -4.52 8.72
CA VAL A 31 1.08 -5.93 8.85
C VAL A 31 -0.16 -6.71 9.29
N ASP A 32 -0.45 -7.83 8.63
CA ASP A 32 -1.57 -8.68 9.04
C ASP A 32 -1.29 -9.24 10.46
N PRO A 33 -2.20 -8.99 11.43
CA PRO A 33 -1.99 -9.40 12.81
C PRO A 33 -2.03 -10.93 13.02
N LEU A 34 -2.62 -11.69 12.11
CA LEU A 34 -2.70 -13.15 12.16
C LEU A 34 -1.68 -13.84 11.24
N ASN A 35 -1.14 -13.13 10.26
CA ASN A 35 -0.06 -13.60 9.39
C ASN A 35 0.99 -12.51 9.15
N THR A 36 2.00 -12.45 10.01
CA THR A 36 3.04 -11.41 9.94
C THR A 36 3.94 -11.46 8.70
N ASN A 37 3.80 -12.48 7.85
CA ASN A 37 4.47 -12.49 6.55
C ASN A 37 3.79 -11.55 5.54
N GLN A 38 2.52 -11.22 5.74
CA GLN A 38 1.74 -10.37 4.85
C GLN A 38 1.81 -8.92 5.29
N ILE A 39 2.42 -8.09 4.45
CA ILE A 39 2.69 -6.68 4.70
C ILE A 39 2.23 -5.89 3.49
N VAL A 40 1.60 -4.74 3.72
CA VAL A 40 1.32 -3.76 2.67
C VAL A 40 1.84 -2.40 3.12
N VAL A 41 2.52 -1.72 2.20
CA VAL A 41 3.01 -0.35 2.37
C VAL A 41 2.41 0.46 1.25
N GLY A 42 1.95 1.67 1.54
CA GLY A 42 1.72 2.66 0.49
C GLY A 42 2.75 3.78 0.59
N ALA A 43 3.04 4.43 -0.54
CA ALA A 43 3.78 5.69 -0.61
C ALA A 43 2.92 6.81 -1.22
N TYR A 44 3.27 8.07 -0.97
CA TYR A 44 2.82 9.20 -1.77
C TYR A 44 3.61 9.16 -3.07
N GLY A 45 2.94 9.25 -4.22
CA GLY A 45 3.57 9.19 -5.53
C GLY A 45 3.50 10.51 -6.30
N VAL A 46 3.43 10.42 -7.62
CA VAL A 46 3.58 11.59 -8.49
C VAL A 46 2.23 12.25 -8.78
N TYR A 47 2.20 13.58 -8.70
CA TYR A 47 1.07 14.37 -9.15
C TYR A 47 0.97 14.34 -10.68
N VAL A 48 -0.09 13.71 -11.19
CA VAL A 48 -0.46 13.62 -12.60
C VAL A 48 -1.85 14.21 -12.81
N SER A 49 -1.90 15.54 -12.96
CA SER A 49 -3.13 16.33 -13.08
C SER A 49 -4.25 15.62 -13.88
N PRO A 50 -5.47 15.47 -13.32
CA PRO A 50 -5.96 16.10 -12.08
C PRO A 50 -5.71 15.28 -10.80
N SER A 51 -5.07 14.12 -10.88
CA SER A 51 -4.98 13.14 -9.79
C SER A 51 -3.54 12.89 -9.35
N ILE A 52 -3.35 12.14 -8.26
CA ILE A 52 -2.05 11.61 -7.87
C ILE A 52 -2.04 10.12 -8.16
N VAL A 53 -0.95 9.61 -8.72
CA VAL A 53 -0.72 8.17 -8.82
C VAL A 53 0.18 7.78 -7.66
N SER A 54 -0.42 7.20 -6.62
CA SER A 54 0.30 6.79 -5.42
C SER A 54 0.35 5.26 -5.30
N PRO A 55 1.55 4.66 -5.26
CA PRO A 55 1.70 3.21 -5.29
C PRO A 55 1.53 2.56 -3.93
N PHE A 56 1.08 1.33 -3.97
CA PHE A 56 1.07 0.37 -2.88
C PHE A 56 1.96 -0.82 -3.26
N PHE A 57 2.70 -1.32 -2.29
CA PHE A 57 3.60 -2.46 -2.39
C PHE A 57 3.19 -3.50 -1.37
N THR A 58 3.35 -4.78 -1.72
CA THR A 58 3.07 -5.89 -0.80
C THR A 58 4.23 -6.87 -0.74
N SER A 59 4.42 -7.41 0.46
CA SER A 59 5.24 -8.58 0.74
C SER A 59 4.33 -9.69 1.28
N ILE A 60 4.64 -10.94 0.90
CA ILE A 60 4.00 -12.15 1.43
C ILE A 60 4.98 -13.06 2.17
N ASP A 61 6.23 -12.61 2.37
CA ASP A 61 7.33 -13.39 2.96
C ASP A 61 8.06 -12.62 4.09
N GLY A 62 7.33 -11.73 4.78
CA GLY A 62 7.84 -11.00 5.94
C GLY A 62 8.79 -9.85 5.59
N GLY A 63 8.72 -9.34 4.37
CA GLY A 63 9.49 -8.20 3.87
C GLY A 63 10.76 -8.59 3.13
N THR A 64 10.93 -9.87 2.78
CA THR A 64 12.11 -10.34 2.04
C THR A 64 12.04 -9.95 0.57
N ALA A 65 10.85 -10.03 -0.03
CA ALA A 65 10.58 -9.60 -1.39
C ALA A 65 9.31 -8.75 -1.47
N TRP A 66 9.33 -7.77 -2.38
CA TRP A 66 8.24 -6.82 -2.57
C TRP A 66 7.75 -6.84 -4.02
N THR A 67 6.45 -6.64 -4.18
CA THR A 67 5.77 -6.54 -5.46
C THR A 67 4.81 -5.36 -5.45
N THR A 68 4.59 -4.75 -6.61
CA THR A 68 3.56 -3.72 -6.79
C THR A 68 2.19 -4.34 -6.52
N TYR A 69 1.46 -3.75 -5.58
CA TYR A 69 0.13 -4.19 -5.18
C TYR A 69 -0.96 -3.47 -5.99
N GLY A 70 -0.71 -2.20 -6.31
CA GLY A 70 -1.52 -1.36 -7.19
C GLY A 70 -1.47 0.10 -6.75
N GLU A 71 -2.42 0.91 -7.19
CA GLU A 71 -2.40 2.37 -7.02
C GLU A 71 -3.79 2.89 -6.63
N LEU A 72 -3.82 3.96 -5.84
CA LEU A 72 -5.02 4.74 -5.55
C LEU A 72 -4.70 6.24 -5.67
N ASP A 73 -5.68 7.02 -6.12
CA ASP A 73 -5.60 8.48 -6.04
C ASP A 73 -5.73 8.93 -4.58
N HIS A 74 -4.71 9.60 -4.07
CA HIS A 74 -4.75 10.23 -2.76
C HIS A 74 -3.67 11.30 -2.58
N ASN A 75 -4.01 12.32 -1.80
CA ASN A 75 -3.08 13.29 -1.21
C ASN A 75 -2.42 12.77 0.07
N ASP A 76 -3.09 11.88 0.80
CA ASP A 76 -2.60 11.28 2.05
C ASP A 76 -3.32 9.95 2.30
N LYS A 77 -2.74 9.05 3.10
CA LYS A 77 -3.32 7.74 3.39
C LYS A 77 -2.95 7.19 4.76
N SER A 78 -3.77 6.25 5.22
CA SER A 78 -3.44 5.36 6.33
C SER A 78 -3.91 3.95 6.04
N LEU A 79 -3.10 2.94 6.40
CA LEU A 79 -3.40 1.54 6.20
C LEU A 79 -3.64 0.80 7.52
N ALA A 80 -4.58 -0.14 7.53
CA ALA A 80 -4.79 -1.06 8.65
C ALA A 80 -5.39 -2.38 8.18
N TRP A 81 -4.96 -3.49 8.79
CA TRP A 81 -5.63 -4.78 8.67
C TRP A 81 -6.79 -4.89 9.66
N SER A 82 -7.86 -5.58 9.25
CA SER A 82 -8.87 -6.06 10.18
C SER A 82 -8.24 -6.97 11.24
N GLN A 83 -8.81 -6.99 12.44
CA GLN A 83 -8.26 -7.78 13.54
C GLN A 83 -8.29 -9.30 13.24
N ASP A 84 -9.17 -9.74 12.35
CA ASP A 84 -9.28 -11.13 11.89
C ASP A 84 -8.42 -11.44 10.64
N GLY A 85 -7.61 -10.48 10.16
CA GLY A 85 -6.74 -10.64 8.99
C GLY A 85 -7.47 -10.80 7.66
N SER A 86 -8.79 -10.70 7.63
CA SER A 86 -9.58 -10.94 6.41
C SER A 86 -9.50 -9.79 5.40
N THR A 87 -9.28 -8.56 5.87
CA THR A 87 -9.42 -7.36 5.05
C THR A 87 -8.34 -6.33 5.34
N LEU A 88 -7.73 -5.79 4.27
CA LEU A 88 -6.90 -4.59 4.33
C LEU A 88 -7.75 -3.36 4.00
N PHE A 89 -7.76 -2.40 4.92
CA PHE A 89 -8.36 -1.10 4.73
C PHE A 89 -7.30 -0.06 4.40
N ALA A 90 -7.64 0.82 3.46
CA ALA A 90 -6.95 2.09 3.28
C ALA A 90 -7.95 3.20 3.58
N ALA A 91 -7.55 4.21 4.33
CA ALA A 91 -8.23 5.51 4.34
C ALA A 91 -7.44 6.45 3.46
N THR A 92 -8.09 7.14 2.52
CA THR A 92 -7.43 8.06 1.58
C THR A 92 -8.04 9.46 1.68
N LEU A 93 -7.19 10.48 1.67
CA LEU A 93 -7.60 11.87 1.49
C LEU A 93 -7.52 12.23 0.00
N VAL A 94 -8.64 12.67 -0.59
CA VAL A 94 -8.67 13.22 -1.95
C VAL A 94 -9.24 14.63 -1.90
N ASP A 95 -8.60 15.60 -2.59
CA ASP A 95 -9.13 16.97 -2.65
C ASP A 95 -10.31 17.04 -3.64
N THR A 96 -11.52 17.01 -3.10
CA THR A 96 -12.76 17.16 -3.89
C THR A 96 -13.30 18.57 -3.72
N SER A 97 -12.68 19.54 -4.40
CA SER A 97 -13.17 20.93 -4.54
C SER A 97 -13.82 21.51 -3.28
N GLY A 98 -13.11 21.43 -2.14
CA GLY A 98 -13.50 22.08 -0.88
C GLY A 98 -13.98 21.17 0.27
N ASN A 99 -14.00 19.85 0.12
CA ASN A 99 -14.15 18.93 1.25
C ASN A 99 -13.15 17.76 1.16
N ASN A 100 -12.54 17.43 2.29
CA ASN A 100 -11.76 16.21 2.49
C ASN A 100 -12.73 15.03 2.33
N ALA A 101 -12.64 14.27 1.24
CA ALA A 101 -13.40 13.04 1.10
C ALA A 101 -12.55 11.88 1.66
N GLU A 102 -12.85 11.45 2.89
CA GLU A 102 -12.34 10.18 3.42
C GLU A 102 -13.06 9.05 2.69
N SER A 103 -12.31 8.31 1.88
CA SER A 103 -12.79 7.04 1.31
C SER A 103 -12.09 5.92 2.05
N ILE A 104 -12.83 4.89 2.45
CA ILE A 104 -12.25 3.63 2.94
C ILE A 104 -12.35 2.58 1.82
N PRO A 105 -11.54 2.64 0.75
CA PRO A 105 -11.51 1.57 -0.23
C PRO A 105 -11.02 0.29 0.44
N ILE A 106 -11.76 -0.79 0.22
CA ILE A 106 -11.28 -2.12 0.55
C ILE A 106 -10.34 -2.56 -0.57
N LEU A 107 -9.09 -2.87 -0.21
CA LEU A 107 -8.13 -3.44 -1.15
C LEU A 107 -8.36 -4.96 -1.22
N GLU A 108 -9.41 -5.36 -1.93
CA GLU A 108 -9.81 -6.76 -2.08
C GLU A 108 -8.78 -7.55 -2.92
N ARG A 109 -8.38 -8.72 -2.44
CA ARG A 109 -7.68 -9.71 -3.28
C ARG A 109 -8.68 -10.32 -4.24
N SER A 110 -8.61 -10.00 -5.53
CA SER A 110 -9.39 -10.75 -6.51
C SER A 110 -8.91 -12.20 -6.53
N ALA A 111 -9.80 -13.15 -6.30
CA ALA A 111 -9.50 -14.58 -6.35
C ALA A 111 -9.26 -15.02 -7.81
N ALA A 112 -8.06 -14.74 -8.33
CA ALA A 112 -7.45 -15.45 -9.44
C ALA A 112 -5.97 -15.09 -9.49
N ALA A 113 -5.12 -16.04 -9.08
CA ALA A 113 -3.73 -16.02 -9.51
C ALA A 113 -3.69 -16.02 -11.04
N THR A 114 -2.71 -15.27 -11.59
CA THR A 114 -2.30 -15.16 -13.00
C THR A 114 -2.83 -13.91 -13.74
N SER A 115 -1.87 -13.06 -14.13
CA SER A 115 -1.96 -11.86 -14.95
C SER A 115 -2.40 -10.58 -14.22
N ALA A 116 -1.47 -9.61 -14.20
CA ALA A 116 -1.66 -8.22 -13.78
C ALA A 116 -3.03 -7.69 -14.21
N ARG A 117 -3.88 -7.39 -13.23
CA ARG A 117 -5.14 -6.68 -13.39
C ARG A 117 -5.17 -5.54 -12.38
N PRO A 118 -5.59 -4.32 -12.76
CA PRO A 118 -5.64 -3.19 -11.84
C PRO A 118 -6.60 -3.47 -10.69
N LEU A 119 -6.23 -3.02 -9.49
CA LEU A 119 -7.13 -2.94 -8.34
C LEU A 119 -8.34 -2.08 -8.72
N ILE A 120 -9.56 -2.57 -8.47
CA ILE A 120 -10.78 -1.77 -8.64
C ILE A 120 -11.23 -1.35 -7.25
N PRO A 121 -11.19 -0.05 -6.91
CA PRO A 121 -11.78 0.44 -5.67
C PRO A 121 -13.25 0.03 -5.60
N SER A 122 -13.64 -0.71 -4.55
CA SER A 122 -15.05 -0.98 -4.26
C SER A 122 -15.51 -0.02 -3.18
N THR A 123 -16.29 0.99 -3.57
CA THR A 123 -17.00 1.86 -2.63
C THR A 123 -18.30 1.15 -2.25
N ARG A 124 -18.40 0.60 -1.04
CA ARG A 124 -19.70 0.27 -0.44
C ARG A 124 -20.07 1.42 0.49
N TYR A 125 -21.18 2.10 0.16
CA TYR A 125 -21.83 3.09 1.01
C TYR A 125 -22.38 2.46 2.29
#